data_AF-A0A016VGD4-F1
#
_entry.id   AF-A0A016VGD4-F1
#
_cell.length_a   1.000
_cell.length_b   1.000
_cell.length_c   1.000
_cell.angle_alpha   90.00
_cell.angle_beta   90.00
_cell.angle_gamma   90.00
#
_symmetry.space_group_name_H-M   'P 1'
#
loop_
_entity.id
_entity.type
_entity.pdbx_description
1 polymer ?
#
loop_
_entity_poly.entity_id
_entity_poly.type
_entity_poly.pdbx_seq_one_letter_code
_entity_poly.pdbx_strand_id
1 'polypeptide(L)'
;MLDRMAHRRPPPTILDADAAERLAEMHDFEELDSIDKDYHKLVAAINSTKDGCRKKKPNHSTPRITEETRQLFEKRRNLKRTTHRNLEMTLLNRVCRERVAKDHEAFTRKILMEAAESRTSIKLLVS
;
A
#
# COMPACT_ATOMS: atom_id res chain seq x y z
N MET A 1 -17.96 18.66 6.82
CA MET A 1 -17.34 17.39 6.33
C MET A 1 -16.20 17.63 5.34
N LEU A 2 -16.28 18.65 4.47
CA LEU A 2 -15.25 18.96 3.46
C LEU A 2 -13.90 19.41 4.06
N ASP A 3 -13.92 20.10 5.19
CA ASP A 3 -12.72 20.68 5.83
C ASP A 3 -11.70 19.63 6.34
N ARG A 4 -12.17 18.42 6.70
CA ARG A 4 -11.29 17.31 7.12
C ARG A 4 -10.51 16.66 5.96
N MET A 5 -10.92 16.90 4.71
CA MET A 5 -10.25 16.32 3.54
C MET A 5 -9.05 17.16 3.09
N ALA A 6 -9.08 18.48 3.34
CA ALA A 6 -8.04 19.43 2.93
C ALA A 6 -6.70 19.26 3.67
N HIS A 7 -6.69 18.60 4.83
CA HIS A 7 -5.49 18.44 5.67
C HIS A 7 -4.90 17.03 5.67
N ARG A 8 -5.30 16.16 4.73
CA ARG A 8 -4.68 14.84 4.63
C ARG A 8 -3.30 14.99 4.01
N ARG A 9 -2.27 14.62 4.77
CA ARG A 9 -0.91 14.46 4.22
C ARG A 9 -0.97 13.50 3.03
N PRO A 10 -0.32 13.82 1.90
CA PRO A 10 -0.26 12.91 0.78
C PRO A 10 0.36 11.57 1.22
N PRO A 11 -0.11 10.43 0.70
CA PRO A 11 0.45 9.14 1.05
C PRO A 11 1.96 9.10 0.79
N PRO A 12 2.74 8.39 1.63
CA PRO A 12 4.17 8.22 1.37
C PRO A 12 4.40 7.53 0.03
N THR A 13 5.30 8.11 -0.77
CA THR A 13 5.71 7.63 -2.09
C THR A 13 7.19 7.29 -2.09
N ILE A 14 7.59 6.32 -2.89
CA ILE A 14 8.99 6.01 -3.19
C ILE A 14 9.28 6.33 -4.66
N LEU A 15 10.54 6.63 -4.97
CA LEU A 15 10.99 6.78 -6.35
C LEU A 15 11.34 5.40 -6.90
N ASP A 16 10.81 5.08 -8.07
CA ASP A 16 11.21 3.90 -8.81
C ASP A 16 12.39 4.22 -9.73
N ALA A 17 13.56 3.66 -9.41
CA ALA A 17 14.81 3.93 -10.13
C ALA A 17 14.70 3.52 -11.60
N ASP A 18 14.18 2.33 -11.89
CA ASP A 18 14.07 1.79 -13.26
C ASP A 18 13.06 2.58 -14.11
N ALA A 19 12.04 3.17 -13.48
CA ALA A 19 11.12 4.08 -14.17
C ALA A 19 11.74 5.46 -14.37
N ALA A 20 12.53 5.95 -13.41
CA ALA A 20 13.22 7.23 -13.53
C ALA A 20 14.24 7.21 -14.67
N GLU A 21 15.01 6.13 -14.80
CA GLU A 21 15.98 5.94 -15.88
C GLU A 21 15.29 5.94 -17.25
N ARG A 22 14.25 5.12 -17.44
CA ARG A 22 13.49 5.09 -18.70
C ARG A 22 12.85 6.43 -19.05
N LEU A 23 12.30 7.16 -18.07
CA LEU A 23 11.71 8.48 -18.30
C LEU A 23 12.77 9.52 -18.63
N ALA A 24 13.95 9.44 -18.02
CA ALA A 24 15.06 10.34 -18.30
C ALA A 24 15.61 10.12 -19.72
N GLU A 25 15.73 8.87 -20.18
CA GLU A 25 16.17 8.53 -21.55
C GLU A 25 15.21 9.05 -22.64
N MET A 26 13.93 9.23 -22.32
CA MET A 26 12.95 9.79 -23.26
C MET A 26 13.09 11.30 -23.47
N HIS A 27 13.85 12.00 -22.61
CA HIS A 27 14.04 13.43 -22.74
C HIS A 27 15.20 13.73 -23.68
N ASP A 28 14.88 14.32 -24.83
CA ASP A 28 15.89 14.83 -25.76
C ASP A 28 16.22 16.30 -25.45
N PHE A 29 17.48 16.54 -25.09
CA PHE A 29 18.00 17.86 -24.77
C PHE A 29 18.74 18.41 -25.99
N GLU A 30 17.96 18.88 -26.96
CA GLU A 30 18.49 19.76 -28.00
C GLU A 30 19.08 21.03 -27.38
N GLU A 31 20.24 21.45 -27.90
CA GLU A 31 20.94 22.67 -27.52
C GLU A 31 20.13 23.90 -27.99
N LEU A 32 19.66 24.74 -27.07
CA LEU A 32 18.93 25.96 -27.43
C LEU A 32 19.87 27.16 -27.48
N ASP A 33 19.50 28.17 -28.25
CA ASP A 33 20.25 29.43 -28.35
C ASP A 33 20.25 30.26 -27.04
N SER A 34 19.63 29.77 -25.96
CA SER A 34 19.44 30.51 -24.71
C SER A 34 19.57 29.60 -23.50
N ILE A 35 20.61 29.88 -22.71
CA ILE A 35 20.93 29.17 -21.46
C ILE A 35 19.75 29.18 -20.48
N ASP A 36 19.01 30.28 -20.39
CA ASP A 36 17.84 30.37 -19.50
C ASP A 36 16.74 29.40 -19.93
N LYS A 37 16.52 29.25 -21.25
CA LYS A 37 15.52 28.32 -21.80
C LYS A 37 15.95 26.88 -21.58
N ASP A 38 17.23 26.57 -21.76
CA ASP A 38 17.79 25.25 -21.49
C ASP A 38 17.63 24.87 -20.01
N TYR A 39 17.95 25.80 -19.11
CA TYR A 39 17.80 25.59 -17.68
C TYR A 39 16.35 25.30 -17.30
N HIS A 40 15.39 26.07 -17.83
CA HIS A 40 13.97 25.82 -17.58
C HIS A 40 13.49 24.48 -18.13
N LYS A 41 13.94 24.10 -19.33
CA LYS A 41 13.63 22.80 -19.96
C LYS A 41 14.17 21.64 -19.12
N LEU A 42 15.39 21.77 -18.60
CA LEU A 42 16.01 20.79 -17.70
C LEU A 42 15.24 20.64 -16.38
N VAL A 43 14.89 21.75 -15.73
CA VAL A 43 14.11 21.72 -14.48
C VAL A 43 12.73 21.10 -14.71
N ALA A 44 12.08 21.41 -15.83
CA ALA A 44 10.79 20.82 -16.19
C ALA A 44 10.90 19.31 -16.41
N ALA A 45 11.93 18.84 -17.12
CA ALA A 45 12.19 17.42 -17.33
C ALA A 45 12.46 16.68 -16.01
N ILE A 46 13.28 17.25 -15.12
CA ILE A 46 13.56 16.66 -13.79
C ILE A 46 12.27 16.53 -12.97
N ASN A 47 11.44 17.57 -12.93
CA ASN A 47 10.18 17.53 -12.19
C ASN A 47 9.19 16.53 -12.81
N SER A 48 9.08 16.48 -14.14
CA SER A 48 8.24 15.53 -14.86
C SER A 48 8.66 14.08 -14.58
N THR A 49 9.96 13.78 -14.70
CA THR A 49 10.51 12.46 -14.38
C THR A 49 10.29 12.09 -12.92
N LYS A 50 10.55 13.01 -11.99
CA LYS A 50 10.29 12.83 -10.56
C LYS A 50 8.82 12.48 -10.30
N ASP A 51 7.88 13.19 -10.89
CA ASP A 51 6.47 12.95 -10.65
C ASP A 51 5.99 11.65 -11.34
N GLY A 52 6.53 11.33 -12.52
CA GLY A 52 6.23 10.10 -13.26
C GLY A 52 6.79 8.83 -12.63
N CYS A 53 7.94 8.91 -11.95
CA CYS A 53 8.56 7.76 -11.29
C CYS A 53 8.11 7.57 -9.83
N ARG A 54 7.30 8.48 -9.28
CA ARG A 54 6.75 8.33 -7.92
C ARG A 54 5.72 7.21 -7.88
N LYS A 55 6.07 6.13 -7.19
CA LYS A 55 5.15 5.03 -6.89
C LYS A 55 4.70 5.12 -5.44
N LYS A 56 3.50 4.60 -5.17
CA LYS A 56 3.05 4.42 -3.78
C LYS A 56 4.04 3.53 -3.06
N LYS A 57 4.43 3.91 -1.84
CA LYS A 57 5.26 3.03 -1.00
C LYS A 57 4.55 1.68 -0.87
N PRO A 58 5.23 0.55 -1.10
CA PRO A 58 4.67 -0.76 -0.82
C PRO A 58 4.19 -0.77 0.62
N ASN A 59 2.94 -1.17 0.85
CA ASN A 59 2.50 -1.46 2.20
C ASN A 59 3.24 -2.73 2.63
N HIS A 60 4.43 -2.56 3.23
CA HIS A 60 5.29 -3.66 3.71
C HIS A 60 4.66 -4.48 4.83
N SER A 61 3.44 -4.15 5.27
CA SER A 61 2.70 -4.99 6.19
C SER A 61 2.45 -6.34 5.53
N THR A 62 3.25 -7.33 5.92
CA THR A 62 2.93 -8.74 5.73
C THR A 62 1.46 -8.94 6.13
N PRO A 63 0.62 -9.46 5.23
CA PRO A 63 -0.81 -9.46 5.46
C PRO A 63 -1.13 -10.32 6.68
N ARG A 64 -1.55 -9.67 7.77
CA ARG A 64 -1.97 -10.32 9.02
C ARG A 64 -3.29 -11.09 8.88
N ILE A 65 -3.98 -10.90 7.77
CA ILE A 65 -5.30 -11.45 7.47
C ILE A 65 -5.21 -12.08 6.09
N THR A 66 -5.67 -13.31 5.98
CA THR A 66 -5.66 -14.08 4.73
C THR A 66 -6.74 -13.58 3.77
N GLU A 67 -6.58 -13.90 2.49
CA GLU A 67 -7.57 -13.53 1.47
C GLU A 67 -8.93 -14.21 1.72
N GLU A 68 -8.94 -15.44 2.26
CA GLU A 68 -10.16 -16.13 2.69
C GLU A 68 -10.94 -15.32 3.73
N THR A 69 -10.26 -14.77 4.74
CA THR A 69 -10.88 -13.94 5.78
C THR A 69 -11.36 -12.60 5.22
N ARG A 70 -10.68 -12.03 4.22
CA ARG A 70 -11.17 -10.84 3.50
C ARG A 70 -12.46 -11.11 2.76
N GLN A 71 -12.56 -12.24 2.05
CA GLN A 71 -13.79 -12.65 1.38
C GLN A 71 -14.96 -12.84 2.37
N LEU A 72 -14.69 -13.34 3.59
CA LEU A 72 -15.70 -13.41 4.65
C LEU A 72 -16.22 -12.02 5.07
N PHE A 73 -15.33 -11.03 5.19
CA PHE A 73 -15.74 -9.65 5.48
C PHE A 73 -16.55 -9.03 4.35
N GLU A 74 -16.22 -9.34 3.10
CA GLU A 74 -16.97 -8.87 1.94
C GLU A 74 -18.38 -9.46 1.91
N LYS A 75 -18.50 -10.77 2.15
CA LYS A 75 -19.80 -11.44 2.36
C LYS A 75 -20.60 -10.78 3.49
N ARG A 76 -19.94 -10.42 4.60
CA ARG A 76 -20.58 -9.72 5.73
C ARG A 76 -21.06 -8.33 5.34
N ARG A 77 -20.26 -7.58 4.58
CA ARG A 77 -20.58 -6.22 4.13
C ARG A 77 -21.79 -6.21 3.20
N ASN A 78 -21.91 -7.23 2.36
CA ASN A 78 -22.99 -7.35 1.38
C ASN A 78 -24.30 -7.91 1.98
N LEU A 79 -24.25 -8.43 3.21
CA LEU A 79 -25.42 -8.96 3.90
C LEU A 79 -26.29 -7.82 4.45
N LYS A 80 -27.44 -7.55 3.82
CA LYS A 80 -28.45 -6.61 4.32
C LYS A 80 -29.03 -7.09 5.65
N ARG A 81 -29.20 -6.17 6.61
CA ARG A 81 -29.84 -6.44 7.91
C ARG A 81 -31.36 -6.49 7.75
N THR A 82 -31.92 -7.69 7.67
CA THR A 82 -33.37 -7.97 7.71
C THR A 82 -33.65 -9.01 8.79
N THR A 83 -34.90 -9.13 9.26
CA THR A 83 -35.29 -10.03 10.36
C THR A 83 -34.83 -11.48 10.15
N HIS A 84 -34.96 -12.01 8.93
CA HIS A 84 -34.51 -13.36 8.56
C HIS A 84 -32.98 -13.49 8.47
N ARG A 85 -32.27 -12.42 8.13
CA ARG A 85 -30.80 -12.40 7.98
C ARG A 85 -30.05 -12.09 9.27
N ASN A 86 -30.76 -11.86 10.39
CA ASN A 86 -30.13 -11.60 11.68
C ASN A 86 -29.35 -12.80 12.23
N LEU A 87 -29.87 -14.03 12.04
CA LEU A 87 -29.18 -15.25 12.42
C LEU A 87 -27.93 -15.48 11.54
N GLU A 88 -28.08 -15.36 10.22
CA GLU A 88 -26.96 -15.43 9.26
C GLU A 88 -25.86 -14.40 9.59
N MET A 89 -26.26 -13.16 9.91
CA MET A 89 -25.33 -12.12 10.34
C MET A 89 -24.61 -12.48 11.63
N THR A 90 -25.31 -13.08 12.60
CA THR A 90 -24.71 -13.50 13.88
C THR A 90 -23.69 -14.62 13.67
N LEU A 91 -24.05 -15.64 12.89
CA LEU A 91 -23.16 -16.74 12.52
C LEU A 91 -21.93 -16.24 11.76
N LEU A 92 -22.13 -15.37 10.76
CA LEU A 92 -21.04 -14.82 9.97
C LEU A 92 -20.10 -13.96 10.81
N ASN A 93 -20.62 -13.18 11.77
CA ASN A 93 -19.79 -12.43 12.71
C ASN A 93 -18.94 -13.35 13.60
N ARG A 94 -19.50 -14.47 14.06
CA ARG A 94 -18.76 -15.47 14.83
C ARG A 94 -17.63 -16.07 14.01
N VAL A 95 -17.93 -16.55 12.80
CA VAL A 95 -16.93 -17.13 11.88
C VAL A 95 -15.84 -16.12 11.55
N CYS A 96 -16.19 -14.86 11.29
CA CYS A 96 -15.21 -13.79 11.06
C CYS A 96 -14.24 -13.64 12.25
N ARG A 97 -14.75 -13.62 13.49
CA ARG A 97 -13.90 -13.49 14.70
C ARG A 97 -12.97 -14.69 14.87
N GLU A 98 -13.48 -15.91 14.68
CA GLU A 98 -12.70 -17.14 14.79
C GLU A 98 -11.59 -17.19 13.73
N ARG A 99 -11.88 -16.80 12.49
CA ARG A 99 -10.91 -16.77 11.39
C ARG A 99 -9.83 -15.69 11.60
N VAL A 100 -10.21 -14.51 12.07
CA VAL A 100 -9.25 -13.45 12.44
C VAL A 100 -8.30 -13.91 13.53
N ALA A 101 -8.82 -14.59 14.57
CA ALA A 101 -7.98 -15.11 15.65
C ALA A 101 -6.95 -16.12 15.12
N LYS A 102 -7.38 -17.04 14.25
CA LYS A 102 -6.50 -18.02 13.60
C LYS A 102 -5.44 -17.37 12.70
N ASP A 103 -5.84 -16.39 11.89
CA ASP A 103 -4.91 -15.66 11.02
C ASP A 103 -3.83 -14.93 11.84
N HIS A 104 -4.21 -14.29 12.96
CA HIS A 104 -3.26 -13.63 13.85
C HIS A 104 -2.31 -14.61 14.54
N GLU A 105 -2.80 -15.76 14.95
CA GLU A 105 -1.96 -16.79 15.55
C GLU A 105 -0.96 -17.35 14.53
N ALA A 106 -1.42 -17.69 13.33
CA ALA A 106 -0.56 -18.16 12.24
C ALA A 106 0.49 -17.11 11.85
N PHE A 107 0.08 -15.84 11.76
CA PHE A 107 0.98 -14.71 11.51
C PHE A 107 2.06 -14.61 12.60
N THR A 108 1.66 -14.68 13.88
CA THR A 108 2.59 -14.59 15.00
C THR A 108 3.59 -15.74 14.98
N ARG A 109 3.13 -16.98 14.75
CA ARG A 109 4.00 -18.15 14.62
C ARG A 109 5.01 -17.99 13.48
N LYS A 110 4.56 -17.55 12.30
CA LYS A 110 5.42 -17.31 11.14
C LYS A 110 6.52 -16.29 11.45
N ILE A 111 6.14 -15.15 12.02
CA ILE A 111 7.09 -14.07 12.36
C ILE A 111 8.11 -14.53 13.42
N LEU A 112 7.67 -15.30 14.42
CA LEU A 112 8.58 -15.83 15.44
C LEU A 112 9.59 -16.82 14.85
N MET A 113 9.14 -17.68 13.95
CA MET A 113 10.02 -18.62 13.24
C MET A 113 11.03 -17.89 12.36
N GLU A 114 10.58 -16.92 11.57
CA GLU A 114 11.45 -16.11 10.71
C GLU A 114 12.47 -15.29 11.51
N ALA A 115 12.07 -14.73 12.67
CA ALA A 115 12.99 -14.05 13.58
C ALA A 115 14.07 -14.99 14.13
N ALA A 116 13.69 -16.21 14.51
CA ALA A 116 14.61 -17.21 15.02
C ALA A 116 15.61 -17.67 13.94
N GLU A 117 15.13 -17.92 12.72
CA GLU A 117 15.95 -18.33 11.58
C GLU A 117 16.93 -17.23 11.15
N SER A 118 16.46 -16.00 11.05
CA SER A 118 17.27 -14.85 10.64
C SER A 118 18.15 -14.28 11.76
N ARG A 119 17.96 -14.73 13.02
CA ARG A 119 18.59 -14.16 14.23
C ARG A 119 18.39 -12.65 14.34
N THR A 120 17.25 -12.15 13.86
CA THR A 120 16.89 -10.73 13.90
C THR A 120 15.79 -10.46 14.92
N SER A 121 15.61 -9.20 15.29
CA SER A 121 14.51 -8.80 16.15
C SER A 121 13.18 -8.86 15.41
N ILE A 122 12.14 -9.40 16.07
CA ILE A 122 10.75 -9.41 15.59
C ILE A 122 10.27 -8.01 15.15
N LYS A 123 10.79 -6.94 15.78
CA LYS A 123 10.43 -5.55 15.44
C LYS A 123 10.77 -5.20 13.98
N LEU A 124 11.80 -5.80 13.41
CA LEU A 124 12.22 -5.57 12.03
C LEU A 124 11.35 -6.30 11.00
N LEU A 125 10.64 -7.36 11.42
CA LEU A 125 9.79 -8.19 10.54
C LEU A 125 8.32 -7.76 10.51
N VAL A 126 7.86 -7.00 11.52
CA VAL A 126 6.45 -6.59 11.70
C VAL A 126 6.18 -5.15 11.23
N SER A 127 7.24 -4.40 10.91
CA SER A 127 7.20 -2.98 10.49
C SER A 127 6.84 -2.81 9.02
#